data_AF-A0A7V0L3B3-F1
#
_entry.id   AF-A0A7V0L3B3-F1
#
_cell.length_a   1.000
_cell.length_b   1.000
_cell.length_c   1.000
_cell.angle_alpha   90.00
_cell.angle_beta   90.00
_cell.angle_gamma   90.00
#
_symmetry.space_group_name_H-M   'P 1'
#
loop_
_entity.id
_entity.type
_entity.pdbx_description
1 polymer ?
#
loop_
_entity_poly.entity_id
_entity_poly.type
_entity_poly.pdbx_seq_one_letter_code
_entity_poly.pdbx_strand_id
1 'polypeptide(L)'
;MIDYTRIGSIIQDYKNDPESVYNTWFINNDARLKAFGAIRRGVQEVVADIKAGSFPTDFKGSSLEVVLTAITEQKQVFMGAAHAFYWKPKLRIPDIYENDRNKVSFGQFLELCLKANREEQIIKEILKLSDYNIKGLGPAAANILYFIHPTIVTPSNTAMVRGFNLLFGKKQKLGSWDSYLEMRDTILQVNERCRNMLSKDLGAISG
;
A
#
# COMPACT_ATOMS: atom_id res chain seq x y z
N MET A 1 -12.05 3.34 -24.02
CA MET A 1 -10.70 3.92 -24.19
C MET A 1 -10.55 5.02 -23.15
N ILE A 2 -9.39 5.17 -22.50
CA ILE A 2 -9.17 6.20 -21.48
C ILE A 2 -9.09 7.57 -22.19
N ASP A 3 -9.88 8.54 -21.74
CA ASP A 3 -9.84 9.92 -22.22
C ASP A 3 -8.73 10.69 -21.47
N TYR A 4 -7.54 10.75 -22.07
CA TYR A 4 -6.37 11.39 -21.46
C TYR A 4 -6.49 12.92 -21.37
N THR A 5 -7.31 13.55 -22.21
CA THR A 5 -7.56 15.00 -22.13
C THR A 5 -8.36 15.31 -20.87
N ARG A 6 -9.44 14.56 -20.63
CA ARG A 6 -10.23 14.67 -19.41
C ARG A 6 -9.39 14.34 -18.16
N ILE A 7 -8.61 13.27 -18.20
CA ILE A 7 -7.73 12.90 -17.08
C ILE A 7 -6.70 14.01 -16.79
N GLY A 8 -6.12 14.62 -17.82
CA GLY A 8 -5.22 15.76 -17.66
C GLY A 8 -5.88 16.93 -16.92
N SER A 9 -7.11 17.29 -17.29
CA SER A 9 -7.88 18.34 -16.59
C SER A 9 -8.10 17.99 -15.12
N ILE A 10 -8.53 16.75 -14.83
CA ILE A 10 -8.78 16.28 -13.46
C ILE A 10 -7.49 16.33 -12.62
N ILE A 11 -6.36 15.92 -13.18
CA ILE A 11 -5.06 16.02 -12.50
C ILE A 11 -4.73 17.47 -12.19
N GLN A 12 -4.99 18.39 -13.12
CA GLN A 12 -4.72 19.81 -12.89
C GLN A 12 -5.62 20.38 -11.78
N ASP A 13 -6.92 20.05 -11.78
CA ASP A 13 -7.86 20.46 -10.75
C ASP A 13 -7.45 19.90 -9.37
N TYR A 14 -7.09 18.61 -9.31
CA TYR A 14 -6.59 17.95 -8.11
C TYR A 14 -5.33 18.63 -7.55
N LYS A 15 -4.38 19.01 -8.41
CA LYS A 15 -3.17 19.72 -7.99
C LYS A 15 -3.41 21.17 -7.58
N ASN A 16 -4.46 21.81 -8.11
CA ASN A 16 -4.83 23.18 -7.78
C ASN A 16 -5.69 23.27 -6.52
N ASP A 17 -6.35 22.19 -6.13
CA ASP A 17 -7.16 22.13 -4.91
C ASP A 17 -6.24 22.06 -3.66
N PRO A 18 -6.22 23.09 -2.80
CA PRO A 18 -5.37 23.12 -1.61
C PRO A 18 -5.76 22.07 -0.56
N GLU A 19 -7.00 21.56 -0.59
CA GLU A 19 -7.48 20.53 0.34
C GLU A 19 -7.20 19.11 -0.14
N SER A 20 -6.74 18.96 -1.39
CA SER A 20 -6.42 17.65 -1.96
C SER A 20 -5.29 16.92 -1.21
N VAL A 21 -5.28 15.60 -1.29
CA VAL A 21 -4.18 14.76 -0.77
C VAL A 21 -2.85 15.13 -1.44
N TYR A 22 -2.86 15.64 -2.68
CA TYR A 22 -1.65 16.11 -3.35
C TYR A 22 -0.97 17.23 -2.56
N ASN A 23 -1.74 18.25 -2.16
CA ASN A 23 -1.24 19.42 -1.46
C ASN A 23 -1.08 19.20 0.05
N THR A 24 -1.97 18.42 0.66
CA THR A 24 -1.97 18.20 2.13
C THR A 24 -1.03 17.08 2.57
N TRP A 25 -0.61 16.20 1.66
CA TRP A 25 0.21 15.04 2.00
C TRP A 25 1.39 14.80 1.06
N PHE A 26 1.19 14.87 -0.26
CA PHE A 26 2.19 14.39 -1.21
C PHE A 26 3.38 15.36 -1.35
N ILE A 27 3.12 16.64 -1.62
CA ILE A 27 4.18 17.65 -1.83
C ILE A 27 4.63 18.28 -0.50
N ASN A 28 5.89 18.71 -0.44
CA ASN A 28 6.47 19.48 0.66
C ASN A 28 6.21 18.90 2.07
N ASN A 29 6.18 17.57 2.18
CA ASN A 29 5.87 16.88 3.43
C ASN A 29 7.04 16.03 3.93
N ASP A 30 7.85 16.61 4.81
CA ASP A 30 9.00 15.92 5.41
C ASP A 30 8.59 14.74 6.29
N ALA A 31 7.42 14.79 6.92
CA ALA A 31 6.91 13.69 7.75
C ALA A 31 6.61 12.46 6.88
N ARG A 32 6.00 12.66 5.71
CA ARG A 32 5.79 11.62 4.70
C ARG A 32 7.13 11.01 4.28
N LEU A 33 8.12 11.83 3.91
CA LEU A 33 9.43 11.32 3.48
C LEU A 33 10.16 10.54 4.58
N LYS A 34 10.09 11.00 5.83
CA LYS A 34 10.62 10.27 6.99
C LYS A 34 9.91 8.93 7.20
N ALA A 35 8.60 8.86 6.93
CA ALA A 35 7.83 7.63 7.07
C ALA A 35 8.33 6.50 6.16
N PHE A 36 8.76 6.79 4.92
CA PHE A 36 9.35 5.77 4.02
C PHE A 36 10.55 5.06 4.66
N GLY A 37 11.50 5.84 5.19
CA GLY A 37 12.68 5.29 5.85
C GLY A 37 12.34 4.53 7.13
N ALA A 38 11.42 5.06 7.95
CA ALA A 38 10.99 4.42 9.19
C ALA A 38 10.26 3.10 8.95
N ILE A 39 9.30 3.09 8.02
CA ILE A 39 8.52 1.89 7.66
C ILE A 39 9.44 0.82 7.06
N ARG A 40 10.35 1.20 6.16
CA ARG A 40 11.31 0.23 5.59
C ARG A 40 12.15 -0.45 6.68
N ARG A 41 12.63 0.29 7.67
CA ARG A 41 13.36 -0.29 8.82
C ARG A 41 12.47 -1.17 9.69
N GLY A 42 11.26 -0.72 10.01
CA GLY A 42 10.31 -1.54 10.77
C GLY A 42 9.97 -2.85 10.06
N VAL A 43 9.86 -2.86 8.73
CA VAL A 43 9.67 -4.10 7.97
C VAL A 43 10.88 -5.04 8.06
N GLN A 44 12.11 -4.50 8.09
CA GLN A 44 13.31 -5.31 8.32
C GLN A 44 13.29 -5.96 9.71
N GLU A 45 12.81 -5.24 10.73
CA GLU A 45 12.62 -5.77 12.08
C GLU A 45 11.56 -6.88 12.11
N VAL A 46 10.41 -6.70 11.45
CA VAL A 46 9.38 -7.75 11.30
C VAL A 46 9.98 -9.03 10.69
N VAL A 47 10.78 -8.90 9.64
CA VAL A 47 11.46 -10.04 9.01
C VAL A 47 12.44 -10.69 9.97
N ALA A 48 13.22 -9.92 10.72
CA ALA A 48 14.18 -10.42 11.69
C ALA A 48 13.49 -11.20 12.82
N ASP A 49 12.41 -10.66 13.37
CA ASP A 49 11.63 -11.29 14.43
C ASP A 49 11.03 -12.62 14.00
N ILE A 50 10.46 -12.68 12.79
CA ILE A 50 9.87 -13.92 12.24
C ILE A 50 10.96 -14.99 12.07
N LYS A 51 12.14 -14.60 11.58
CA LYS A 51 13.26 -15.53 11.38
C LYS A 51 13.88 -16.03 12.69
N ALA A 52 13.94 -15.16 13.70
CA ALA A 52 14.45 -15.51 15.02
C ALA A 52 13.44 -16.32 15.85
N GLY A 53 12.18 -16.45 15.38
CA GLY A 53 11.10 -17.06 16.16
C GLY A 53 10.64 -16.20 17.34
N SER A 54 11.02 -14.92 17.38
CA SER A 54 10.64 -13.95 18.41
C SER A 54 9.40 -13.13 18.05
N PHE A 55 8.88 -13.25 16.83
CA PHE A 55 7.66 -12.57 16.42
C PHE A 55 6.47 -13.00 17.31
N PRO A 56 5.83 -12.05 18.02
CA PRO A 56 4.85 -12.39 19.06
C PRO A 56 3.56 -12.97 18.48
N THR A 57 2.76 -13.59 19.34
CA THR A 57 1.42 -14.10 19.01
C THR A 57 0.32 -13.04 19.10
N ASP A 58 0.68 -11.81 19.49
CA ASP A 58 -0.21 -10.66 19.49
C ASP A 58 0.30 -9.57 18.58
N PHE A 59 -0.63 -8.78 18.04
CA PHE A 59 -0.31 -7.57 17.32
C PHE A 59 0.31 -6.53 18.26
N LYS A 60 -0.26 -6.35 19.45
CA LYS A 60 0.23 -5.38 20.42
C LYS A 60 1.61 -5.77 20.92
N GLY A 61 2.56 -4.84 20.84
CA GLY A 61 3.97 -5.03 21.14
C GLY A 61 4.78 -5.70 20.02
N SER A 62 4.18 -5.97 18.85
CA SER A 62 4.89 -6.53 17.70
C SER A 62 5.60 -5.46 16.88
N SER A 63 6.69 -5.82 16.21
CA SER A 63 7.32 -4.98 15.19
C SER A 63 6.36 -4.58 14.06
N LEU A 64 5.35 -5.41 13.77
CA LEU A 64 4.31 -5.08 12.78
C LEU A 64 3.38 -3.96 13.27
N GLU A 65 3.13 -3.84 14.57
CA GLU A 65 2.36 -2.72 15.12
C GLU A 65 3.05 -1.40 14.84
N VAL A 66 4.36 -1.33 15.00
CA VAL A 66 5.15 -0.12 14.71
C VAL A 66 5.00 0.28 13.24
N VAL A 67 5.13 -0.69 12.33
CA VAL A 67 4.99 -0.48 10.89
C VAL A 67 3.59 0.03 10.52
N LEU A 68 2.54 -0.66 10.96
CA LEU A 68 1.17 -0.28 10.61
C LEU A 68 0.75 1.04 11.27
N THR A 69 1.22 1.31 12.49
CA THR A 69 1.01 2.60 13.17
C THR A 69 1.61 3.74 12.35
N ALA A 70 2.87 3.62 11.92
CA ALA A 70 3.54 4.63 11.11
C ALA A 70 2.82 4.89 9.77
N ILE A 71 2.25 3.84 9.15
CA ILE A 71 1.41 3.98 7.94
C ILE A 71 0.15 4.79 8.26
N THR A 72 -0.56 4.43 9.33
CA THR A 72 -1.84 5.07 9.69
C THR A 72 -1.71 6.49 10.21
N GLU A 73 -0.53 6.87 10.69
CA GLU A 73 -0.20 8.25 11.07
C GLU A 73 -0.14 9.20 9.87
N GLN A 74 -0.07 8.67 8.64
CA GLN A 74 -0.25 9.43 7.40
C GLN A 74 -1.74 9.73 7.16
N LYS A 75 -2.35 10.46 8.11
CA LYS A 75 -3.80 10.63 8.25
C LYS A 75 -4.45 11.17 6.99
N GLN A 76 -3.80 12.08 6.29
CA GLN A 76 -4.33 12.76 5.10
C GLN A 76 -4.64 11.77 3.97
N VAL A 77 -3.85 10.70 3.80
CA VAL A 77 -4.03 9.70 2.74
C VAL A 77 -4.73 8.42 3.24
N PHE A 78 -4.57 8.09 4.52
CA PHE A 78 -5.15 6.89 5.14
C PHE A 78 -6.28 7.20 6.13
N MET A 79 -6.95 8.35 5.95
CA MET A 79 -8.16 8.72 6.70
C MET A 79 -9.23 7.62 6.54
N GLY A 80 -9.69 7.06 7.65
CA GLY A 80 -10.62 5.92 7.68
C GLY A 80 -9.95 4.53 7.63
N ALA A 81 -8.74 4.40 7.07
CA ALA A 81 -7.95 3.16 7.21
C ALA A 81 -7.37 3.05 8.62
N ALA A 82 -7.04 4.17 9.26
CA ALA A 82 -6.69 4.22 10.69
C ALA A 82 -7.72 3.45 11.55
N HIS A 83 -9.02 3.62 11.32
CA HIS A 83 -10.03 2.88 12.09
C HIS A 83 -10.02 1.35 11.82
N ALA A 84 -9.56 0.91 10.63
CA ALA A 84 -9.42 -0.50 10.29
C ALA A 84 -8.11 -1.13 10.83
N PHE A 85 -7.06 -0.33 10.99
CA PHE A 85 -5.76 -0.75 11.54
C PHE A 85 -5.71 -0.65 13.08
N TYR A 86 -6.32 0.38 13.69
CA TYR A 86 -6.38 0.59 15.14
C TYR A 86 -7.51 -0.21 15.81
N TRP A 87 -8.64 -0.44 15.14
CA TRP A 87 -9.76 -1.19 15.73
C TRP A 87 -9.70 -2.67 15.34
N LYS A 88 -9.03 -3.45 16.21
CA LYS A 88 -8.84 -4.91 16.18
C LYS A 88 -7.99 -5.46 15.00
N PRO A 89 -6.71 -5.08 14.89
CA PRO A 89 -5.77 -5.65 13.91
C PRO A 89 -5.64 -7.19 14.01
N LYS A 90 -5.72 -7.76 15.23
CA LYS A 90 -5.80 -9.21 15.45
C LYS A 90 -7.02 -9.87 14.78
N LEU A 91 -8.12 -9.15 14.56
CA LEU A 91 -9.31 -9.66 13.85
C LEU A 91 -9.24 -9.48 12.32
N ARG A 92 -8.20 -8.81 11.80
CA ARG A 92 -8.05 -8.56 10.36
C ARG A 92 -6.94 -9.37 9.71
N ILE A 93 -5.87 -9.69 10.43
CA ILE A 93 -4.85 -10.64 9.98
C ILE A 93 -4.59 -11.70 11.08
N PRO A 94 -5.62 -12.34 11.67
CA PRO A 94 -5.43 -13.35 12.73
C PRO A 94 -4.49 -14.46 12.26
N ASP A 95 -4.63 -14.83 10.98
CA ASP A 95 -3.94 -15.92 10.34
C ASP A 95 -2.40 -15.86 10.44
N ILE A 96 -1.75 -14.68 10.44
CA ILE A 96 -0.28 -14.61 10.60
C ILE A 96 0.18 -14.75 12.04
N TYR A 97 -0.71 -14.55 13.02
CA TYR A 97 -0.43 -14.73 14.44
C TYR A 97 -0.79 -16.14 14.91
N GLU A 98 -1.82 -16.73 14.31
CA GLU A 98 -2.41 -18.01 14.70
C GLU A 98 -1.88 -19.20 13.87
N ASN A 99 -1.24 -18.96 12.72
CA ASN A 99 -0.71 -20.01 11.85
C ASN A 99 0.76 -19.74 11.48
N ASP A 100 1.66 -20.61 11.94
CA ASP A 100 3.10 -20.46 11.72
C ASP A 100 3.50 -20.53 10.25
N ARG A 101 2.80 -21.32 9.43
CA ARG A 101 3.06 -21.36 7.98
C ARG A 101 2.75 -20.01 7.33
N ASN A 102 1.64 -19.38 7.71
CA ASN A 102 1.26 -18.07 7.21
C ASN A 102 2.25 -16.99 7.69
N LYS A 103 2.64 -17.06 8.96
CA LYS A 103 3.67 -16.19 9.57
C LYS A 103 4.99 -16.23 8.80
N VAL A 104 5.51 -17.43 8.56
CA VAL A 104 6.77 -17.63 7.82
C VAL A 104 6.63 -17.15 6.37
N SER A 105 5.51 -17.47 5.71
CA SER A 105 5.28 -17.07 4.32
C SER A 105 5.18 -15.56 4.17
N PHE A 106 4.55 -14.87 5.13
CA PHE A 106 4.51 -13.42 5.18
C PHE A 106 5.89 -12.80 5.42
N GLY A 107 6.68 -13.34 6.36
CA GLY A 107 8.05 -12.89 6.58
C GLY A 107 8.95 -13.06 5.35
N GLN A 108 8.83 -14.20 4.65
CA GLN A 108 9.55 -14.44 3.38
C GLN A 108 9.13 -13.46 2.29
N PHE A 109 7.82 -13.20 2.14
CA PHE A 109 7.30 -12.20 1.22
C PHE A 109 7.91 -10.81 1.49
N LEU A 110 7.87 -10.34 2.74
CA LEU A 110 8.44 -9.04 3.11
C LEU A 110 9.94 -8.97 2.82
N GLU A 111 10.68 -10.02 3.15
CA GLU A 111 12.12 -10.08 2.88
C GLU A 111 12.44 -9.99 1.39
N LEU A 112 11.74 -10.77 0.56
CA LEU A 112 11.96 -10.80 -0.87
C LEU A 112 11.58 -9.48 -1.52
N CYS A 113 10.48 -8.86 -1.08
CA CYS A 113 10.10 -7.53 -1.53
C CYS A 113 11.13 -6.47 -1.09
N LEU A 114 11.70 -6.52 0.12
CA LEU A 114 12.75 -5.58 0.53
C LEU A 114 14.00 -5.64 -0.37
N LYS A 115 14.34 -6.82 -0.89
CA LYS A 115 15.50 -7.08 -1.76
C LYS A 115 15.20 -6.86 -3.25
N ALA A 116 13.93 -6.86 -3.64
CA ALA A 116 13.52 -6.68 -5.02
C ALA A 116 13.85 -5.26 -5.51
N ASN A 117 14.24 -5.15 -6.78
CA ASN A 117 14.47 -3.87 -7.45
C ASN A 117 13.79 -3.77 -8.82
N ARG A 118 13.04 -4.82 -9.20
CA ARG A 118 12.27 -4.88 -10.44
C ARG A 118 10.81 -5.19 -10.16
N GLU A 119 9.95 -4.64 -11.00
CA GLU A 119 8.51 -4.84 -10.96
C GLU A 119 8.12 -6.32 -10.97
N GLU A 120 8.69 -7.11 -11.89
CA GLU A 120 8.28 -8.51 -12.05
C GLU A 120 8.56 -9.35 -10.79
N GLN A 121 9.59 -8.99 -10.01
CA GLN A 121 9.89 -9.65 -8.75
C GLN A 121 8.82 -9.36 -7.70
N ILE A 122 8.39 -8.11 -7.59
CA ILE A 122 7.37 -7.69 -6.62
C ILE A 122 6.03 -8.34 -6.95
N ILE A 123 5.62 -8.32 -8.23
CA ILE A 123 4.37 -8.94 -8.67
C ILE A 123 4.39 -10.46 -8.44
N LYS A 124 5.52 -11.12 -8.73
CA LYS A 124 5.70 -12.55 -8.46
C LYS A 124 5.49 -12.88 -6.98
N GLU A 125 6.04 -12.09 -6.06
CA GLU A 125 5.87 -12.33 -4.63
C GLU A 125 4.45 -12.00 -4.14
N ILE A 126 3.77 -11.00 -4.73
CA ILE A 126 2.34 -10.74 -4.46
C ILE A 126 1.48 -11.95 -4.85
N LEU A 127 1.67 -12.49 -6.06
CA LEU A 127 0.90 -13.63 -6.55
C LEU A 127 1.13 -14.87 -5.68
N LYS A 128 2.39 -15.16 -5.35
CA LYS A 128 2.72 -16.26 -4.42
C LYS A 128 2.05 -16.08 -3.06
N LEU A 129 2.06 -14.87 -2.49
CA LEU A 129 1.39 -14.60 -1.21
C LEU A 129 -0.12 -14.79 -1.32
N SER A 130 -0.72 -14.39 -2.45
CA SER A 130 -2.15 -14.58 -2.73
C SER A 130 -2.56 -16.04 -2.69
N ASP A 131 -1.71 -16.96 -3.17
CA ASP A 131 -1.99 -18.41 -3.17
C ASP A 131 -2.14 -19.00 -1.77
N TYR A 132 -1.57 -18.37 -0.73
CA TYR A 132 -1.76 -18.79 0.65
C TYR A 132 -3.14 -18.40 1.21
N ASN A 133 -3.92 -17.57 0.50
CA ASN A 133 -5.28 -17.17 0.88
C ASN A 133 -5.40 -16.62 2.32
N ILE A 134 -4.37 -15.91 2.79
CA ILE A 134 -4.32 -15.33 4.14
C ILE A 134 -5.38 -14.23 4.25
N LYS A 135 -6.37 -14.44 5.12
CA LYS A 135 -7.52 -13.53 5.19
C LYS A 135 -7.10 -12.15 5.69
N GLY A 136 -7.58 -11.12 4.98
CA GLY A 136 -7.44 -9.71 5.34
C GLY A 136 -6.02 -9.12 5.24
N LEU A 137 -5.02 -9.89 4.80
CA LEU A 137 -3.65 -9.42 4.63
C LEU A 137 -3.48 -8.42 3.46
N GLY A 138 -4.28 -8.58 2.39
CA GLY A 138 -4.10 -7.85 1.12
C GLY A 138 -3.89 -6.34 1.26
N PRO A 139 -4.84 -5.57 1.85
CA PRO A 139 -4.69 -4.13 1.99
C PRO A 139 -3.49 -3.70 2.86
N ALA A 140 -3.16 -4.46 3.91
CA ALA A 140 -2.00 -4.17 4.75
C ALA A 140 -0.69 -4.40 3.98
N ALA A 141 -0.58 -5.55 3.30
CA ALA A 141 0.58 -5.88 2.48
C ALA A 141 0.77 -4.87 1.33
N ALA A 142 -0.30 -4.50 0.61
CA ALA A 142 -0.23 -3.51 -0.45
C ALA A 142 0.30 -2.15 0.03
N ASN A 143 -0.19 -1.67 1.19
CA ASN A 143 0.26 -0.39 1.74
C ASN A 143 1.69 -0.46 2.28
N ILE A 144 2.09 -1.57 2.94
CA ILE A 144 3.50 -1.79 3.30
C ILE A 144 4.37 -1.73 2.05
N LEU A 145 4.00 -2.44 0.99
CA LEU A 145 4.75 -2.47 -0.26
C LEU A 145 4.85 -1.11 -0.93
N TYR A 146 3.82 -0.26 -0.85
CA TYR A 146 3.89 1.10 -1.38
C TYR A 146 5.02 1.91 -0.70
N PHE A 147 5.18 1.81 0.62
CA PHE A 147 6.28 2.48 1.33
C PHE A 147 7.67 1.85 1.07
N ILE A 148 7.72 0.65 0.48
CA ILE A 148 8.98 0.03 0.05
C ILE A 148 9.29 0.37 -1.42
N HIS A 149 8.26 0.41 -2.27
CA HIS A 149 8.33 0.52 -3.73
C HIS A 149 7.31 1.52 -4.31
N PRO A 150 7.42 2.83 -3.98
CA PRO A 150 6.40 3.82 -4.32
C PRO A 150 6.19 4.03 -5.82
N THR A 151 7.15 3.63 -6.67
CA THR A 151 7.06 3.77 -8.12
C THR A 151 6.48 2.53 -8.82
N ILE A 152 6.21 1.46 -8.07
CA ILE A 152 5.75 0.18 -8.60
C ILE A 152 4.40 -0.18 -7.99
N VAL A 153 4.18 0.14 -6.72
CA VAL A 153 3.01 -0.26 -5.95
C VAL A 153 2.21 0.98 -5.60
N THR A 154 0.89 0.92 -5.72
CA THR A 154 -0.01 2.04 -5.37
C THR A 154 -0.51 1.86 -3.93
N PRO A 155 -0.62 2.93 -3.11
CA PRO A 155 -1.38 2.82 -1.87
C PRO A 155 -2.84 2.48 -2.20
N SER A 156 -3.53 1.88 -1.23
CA SER A 156 -4.91 1.45 -1.42
C SER A 156 -5.73 1.55 -0.15
N ASN A 157 -6.91 2.11 -0.29
CA ASN A 157 -7.97 2.10 0.71
C ASN A 157 -9.33 2.14 0.00
N THR A 158 -10.43 2.11 0.76
CA THR A 158 -11.79 2.14 0.22
C THR A 158 -12.08 3.37 -0.64
N ALA A 159 -11.62 4.56 -0.24
CA ALA A 159 -11.84 5.80 -0.99
C ALA A 159 -11.10 5.77 -2.32
N MET A 160 -9.84 5.34 -2.33
CA MET A 160 -9.03 5.21 -3.56
C MET A 160 -9.65 4.22 -4.56
N VAL A 161 -10.13 3.06 -4.09
CA VAL A 161 -10.81 2.09 -4.97
C VAL A 161 -12.11 2.68 -5.54
N ARG A 162 -12.86 3.46 -4.75
CA ARG A 162 -14.06 4.16 -5.22
C ARG A 162 -13.74 5.25 -6.24
N GLY A 163 -12.73 6.07 -5.97
CA GLY A 163 -12.24 7.11 -6.89
C GLY A 163 -11.78 6.50 -8.21
N PHE A 164 -11.00 5.42 -8.16
CA PHE A 164 -10.59 4.66 -9.34
C PHE A 164 -11.80 4.16 -10.15
N ASN A 165 -12.75 3.51 -9.49
CA ASN A 165 -13.95 2.99 -10.15
C ASN A 165 -14.77 4.10 -10.81
N LEU A 166 -14.87 5.27 -10.16
CA LEU A 166 -15.55 6.44 -10.69
C LEU A 166 -14.82 7.02 -11.92
N LEU A 167 -13.51 7.19 -11.84
CA LEU A 167 -12.69 7.78 -12.90
C LEU A 167 -12.65 6.91 -14.15
N PHE A 168 -12.55 5.59 -13.98
CA PHE A 168 -12.33 4.65 -15.10
C PHE A 168 -13.55 3.80 -15.45
N GLY A 169 -14.70 4.02 -14.79
CA GLY A 169 -15.92 3.24 -15.02
C GLY A 169 -15.76 1.75 -14.71
N LYS A 170 -14.95 1.42 -13.70
CA LYS A 170 -14.60 0.06 -13.28
C LYS A 170 -15.38 -0.35 -12.03
N LYS A 171 -15.26 -1.63 -11.63
CA LYS A 171 -15.91 -2.21 -10.45
C LYS A 171 -14.93 -3.04 -9.60
N GLN A 172 -13.74 -2.50 -9.38
CA GLN A 172 -12.73 -3.11 -8.53
C GLN A 172 -13.16 -3.19 -7.07
N LYS A 173 -12.70 -4.23 -6.39
CA LYS A 173 -13.05 -4.53 -4.99
C LYS A 173 -11.81 -4.45 -4.11
N LEU A 174 -11.94 -3.80 -2.95
CA LEU A 174 -10.91 -3.81 -1.93
C LEU A 174 -10.74 -5.22 -1.37
N GLY A 175 -9.48 -5.65 -1.16
CA GLY A 175 -9.16 -6.96 -0.56
C GLY A 175 -9.06 -8.11 -1.57
N SER A 176 -9.21 -7.86 -2.87
CA SER A 176 -8.88 -8.81 -3.94
C SER A 176 -7.55 -8.41 -4.58
N TRP A 177 -6.59 -9.35 -4.67
CA TRP A 177 -5.32 -9.10 -5.34
C TRP A 177 -5.49 -8.89 -6.84
N ASP A 178 -6.39 -9.62 -7.50
CA ASP A 178 -6.70 -9.42 -8.92
C ASP A 178 -7.22 -7.99 -9.17
N SER A 179 -8.19 -7.53 -8.36
CA SER A 179 -8.69 -6.16 -8.47
C SER A 179 -7.61 -5.12 -8.18
N TYR A 180 -6.74 -5.39 -7.20
CA TYR A 180 -5.64 -4.50 -6.86
C TYR A 180 -4.61 -4.40 -7.99
N LEU A 181 -4.24 -5.52 -8.62
CA LEU A 181 -3.28 -5.56 -9.71
C LEU A 181 -3.85 -4.89 -10.98
N GLU A 182 -5.11 -5.12 -11.34
CA GLU A 182 -5.74 -4.42 -12.47
C GLU A 182 -5.81 -2.90 -12.23
N MET A 183 -6.16 -2.50 -10.99
CA MET A 183 -6.18 -1.10 -10.59
C MET A 183 -4.79 -0.47 -10.71
N ARG A 184 -3.78 -1.14 -10.15
CA ARG A 184 -2.36 -0.74 -10.19
C ARG A 184 -1.85 -0.58 -11.62
N ASP A 185 -2.09 -1.55 -12.49
CA ASP A 185 -1.61 -1.51 -13.88
C ASP A 185 -2.23 -0.35 -14.67
N THR A 186 -3.53 -0.11 -14.45
CA THR A 186 -4.22 1.05 -15.02
C THR A 186 -3.63 2.36 -14.53
N ILE A 187 -3.38 2.47 -13.21
CA ILE A 187 -2.76 3.65 -12.59
C ILE A 187 -1.36 3.89 -13.16
N LEU A 188 -0.53 2.86 -13.28
CA LEU A 188 0.81 2.97 -13.86
C LEU A 188 0.78 3.44 -15.31
N GLN A 189 -0.13 2.88 -16.12
CA GLN A 189 -0.30 3.30 -17.51
C GLN A 189 -0.70 4.78 -17.59
N VAL A 190 -1.64 5.22 -16.75
CA VAL A 190 -2.07 6.62 -16.70
C VAL A 190 -0.94 7.52 -16.24
N ASN A 191 -0.21 7.14 -15.20
CA ASN A 191 0.89 7.93 -14.66
C ASN A 191 2.03 8.11 -15.68
N GLU A 192 2.39 7.05 -16.43
CA GLU A 192 3.40 7.16 -17.48
C GLU A 192 2.93 8.06 -18.64
N ARG A 193 1.65 7.98 -19.02
CA ARG A 193 1.08 8.89 -20.03
C ARG A 193 1.01 10.33 -19.55
N CYS A 194 0.81 10.56 -18.26
CA CYS A 194 0.75 11.87 -17.61
C CYS A 194 2.06 12.25 -16.89
N ARG A 195 3.20 11.65 -17.25
CA ARG A 195 4.49 11.82 -16.54
C ARG A 195 5.03 13.25 -16.47
N ASN A 196 4.54 14.14 -17.33
CA ASN A 196 4.88 15.56 -17.30
C ASN A 196 4.07 16.33 -16.23
N MET A 197 3.03 15.72 -15.67
CA MET A 197 2.09 16.32 -14.72
C MET A 197 2.23 15.73 -13.30
N LEU A 198 2.56 14.45 -13.21
CA LEU A 198 2.63 13.68 -11.96
C LEU A 198 4.02 13.09 -11.72
N SER A 199 4.35 12.88 -10.44
CA SER A 199 5.57 12.17 -10.05
C SER A 199 5.51 10.70 -10.44
N LYS A 200 6.67 10.05 -10.59
CA LYS A 200 6.76 8.58 -10.71
C LYS A 200 6.31 7.85 -9.45
N ASP A 201 6.35 8.53 -8.31
CA ASP A 201 5.78 8.04 -7.05
C ASP A 201 4.25 8.01 -7.16
N LEU A 202 3.66 6.81 -7.09
CA LEU A 202 2.24 6.57 -7.28
C LEU A 202 1.38 7.14 -6.13
N GLY A 203 1.99 7.65 -5.06
CA GLY A 203 1.31 8.51 -4.10
C GLY A 203 0.77 9.80 -4.71
N ALA A 204 1.36 10.27 -5.82
CA ALA A 204 0.97 11.53 -6.48
C ALA A 204 -0.42 11.48 -7.13
N ILE A 205 -0.90 10.28 -7.47
CA ILE A 205 -2.20 10.02 -8.09
C ILE A 205 -3.18 9.37 -7.10
N SER A 206 -2.79 9.27 -5.83
CA SER A 206 -3.54 8.59 -4.79
C SER A 206 -4.25 9.60 -3.89
N GLY A 207 -5.56 9.74 -4.07
CA GLY A 207 -6.43 10.66 -3.33
C GLY A 207 -7.89 10.38 -3.62
#